data_AF-A0A519VUS2-F1
#
_entry.id   AF-A0A519VUS2-F1
#
_cell.length_a   1.000
_cell.length_b   1.000
_cell.length_c   1.000
_cell.angle_alpha   90.00
_cell.angle_beta   90.00
_cell.angle_gamma   90.00
#
_symmetry.space_group_name_H-M   'P 1'
#
loop_
_entity.id
_entity.type
_entity.pdbx_description
1 polymer ?
#
loop_
_entity_poly.entity_id
_entity_poly.type
_entity_poly.pdbx_seq_one_letter_code
_entity_poly.pdbx_strand_id
1 'polypeptide(L)'
;AQRGEVTVIKDPLIDSLIAKRSEVYKTTGEVKIGKPIVSSYGYRVQVFYGSDRREVFNQQARFKSLYPKFNTYLIYKEPNYYIRVGDFRTRLEAQSLMNEIRPAFPTLFIFREKINAPQLDTTINDDQK
;
A
#
# COMPACT_ATOMS: atom_id res chain seq x y z
N ALA A 1 -47.40 -14.67 -2.73
CA ALA A 1 -46.04 -14.12 -2.49
C ALA A 1 -45.18 -15.22 -1.88
N GLN A 2 -44.13 -15.66 -2.58
CA GLN A 2 -43.17 -16.68 -2.11
C GLN A 2 -41.86 -15.99 -1.72
N ARG A 3 -41.25 -16.39 -0.60
CA ARG A 3 -39.85 -16.07 -0.26
C ARG A 3 -39.13 -17.40 -0.01
N GLY A 4 -38.19 -17.73 -0.87
CA GLY A 4 -37.40 -18.96 -0.81
C GLY A 4 -36.26 -18.88 0.20
N GLU A 5 -36.07 -19.96 0.92
CA GLU A 5 -34.96 -20.24 1.83
C GLU A 5 -33.76 -20.71 0.99
N VAL A 6 -32.58 -20.11 1.21
CA VAL A 6 -31.35 -20.43 0.47
C VAL A 6 -30.39 -21.15 1.41
N THR A 7 -30.26 -22.46 1.22
CA THR A 7 -29.31 -23.32 1.93
C THR A 7 -27.94 -23.22 1.25
N VAL A 8 -26.91 -22.77 1.98
CA VAL A 8 -25.54 -22.66 1.47
C VAL A 8 -24.76 -23.92 1.84
N ILE A 9 -24.58 -24.82 0.87
CA ILE A 9 -23.69 -25.98 0.97
C ILE A 9 -22.26 -25.49 0.69
N LYS A 10 -21.36 -25.64 1.66
CA LYS A 10 -19.93 -25.31 1.49
C LYS A 10 -19.11 -26.59 1.39
N ASP A 11 -18.40 -26.73 0.28
CA ASP A 11 -17.60 -27.88 -0.10
C ASP A 11 -16.32 -28.03 0.77
N PRO A 12 -15.96 -29.24 1.25
CA PRO A 12 -14.94 -29.47 2.29
C PRO A 12 -13.46 -29.53 1.81
N LEU A 13 -13.15 -29.18 0.56
CA LEU A 13 -11.77 -29.28 0.03
C LEU A 13 -10.82 -28.14 0.42
N ILE A 14 -11.27 -27.18 1.23
CA ILE A 14 -10.51 -25.96 1.58
C ILE A 14 -9.45 -26.19 2.67
N ASP A 15 -9.61 -27.22 3.51
CA ASP A 15 -8.81 -27.37 4.73
C ASP A 15 -7.33 -27.71 4.49
N SER A 16 -6.99 -28.42 3.41
CA SER A 16 -5.59 -28.85 3.19
C SER A 16 -4.65 -27.74 2.71
N LEU A 17 -5.15 -26.65 2.14
CA LEU A 17 -4.31 -25.52 1.68
C LEU A 17 -3.96 -24.53 2.80
N ILE A 18 -4.64 -24.62 3.95
CA ILE A 18 -4.41 -23.74 5.10
C ILE A 18 -3.15 -24.19 5.86
N ALA A 19 -2.98 -25.50 6.07
CA ALA A 19 -1.87 -26.04 6.84
C ALA A 19 -0.50 -25.73 6.21
N LYS A 20 -0.39 -25.82 4.87
CA LYS A 20 0.92 -25.65 4.20
C LYS A 20 1.35 -24.18 4.04
N ARG A 21 0.44 -23.22 4.20
CA ARG A 21 0.77 -21.78 4.27
C ARG A 21 1.16 -21.34 5.68
N SER A 22 0.80 -22.09 6.73
CA SER A 22 1.12 -21.75 8.13
C SER A 22 2.61 -21.79 8.46
N GLU A 23 3.43 -22.54 7.73
CA GLU A 23 4.86 -22.65 8.03
C GLU A 23 5.65 -21.41 7.60
N VAL A 24 5.22 -20.74 6.52
CA VAL A 24 5.96 -19.63 5.92
C VAL A 24 5.68 -18.28 6.62
N TYR A 25 4.58 -18.16 7.37
CA TYR A 25 4.15 -16.91 8.01
C TYR A 25 4.22 -16.96 9.55
N LYS A 26 5.18 -17.67 10.14
CA LYS A 26 5.51 -17.51 11.57
C LYS A 26 6.25 -16.19 11.81
N THR A 27 5.56 -15.07 11.72
CA THR A 27 6.01 -13.83 12.38
C THR A 27 4.81 -12.93 12.70
N THR A 28 4.29 -13.16 13.91
CA THR A 28 3.74 -12.17 14.85
C THR A 28 2.73 -11.15 14.29
N GLY A 29 1.45 -11.48 14.41
CA GLY A 29 0.35 -10.51 14.38
C GLY A 29 -0.91 -11.09 13.77
N GLU A 30 -1.88 -11.39 14.63
CA GLU A 30 -3.27 -11.79 14.35
C GLU A 30 -3.77 -11.50 12.92
N VAL A 31 -3.85 -12.56 12.10
CA VAL A 31 -4.45 -12.53 10.77
C VAL A 31 -5.97 -12.45 10.92
N LYS A 32 -6.55 -11.25 10.88
CA LYS A 32 -8.00 -11.08 10.76
C LYS A 32 -8.41 -11.33 9.31
N ILE A 33 -9.12 -12.44 9.09
CA ILE A 33 -9.70 -12.84 7.81
C ILE A 33 -10.60 -11.70 7.29
N GLY A 34 -10.33 -11.20 6.08
CA GLY A 34 -11.12 -10.17 5.40
C GLY A 34 -10.52 -8.76 5.34
N LYS A 35 -9.32 -8.53 5.89
CA LYS A 35 -8.54 -7.30 5.68
C LYS A 35 -7.10 -7.66 5.32
N PRO A 36 -6.44 -6.99 4.37
CA PRO A 36 -5.01 -7.18 4.15
C PRO A 36 -4.23 -6.61 5.34
N ILE A 37 -4.15 -7.38 6.43
CA ILE A 37 -3.29 -7.07 7.58
C ILE A 37 -1.92 -7.65 7.28
N VAL A 38 -1.04 -6.80 6.77
CA VAL A 38 0.37 -6.90 7.09
C VAL A 38 0.87 -5.48 7.31
N SER A 39 0.69 -4.96 8.53
CA SER A 39 1.35 -3.74 8.99
C SER A 39 2.83 -4.02 9.21
N SER A 40 3.55 -4.30 8.13
CA SER A 40 5.01 -4.38 8.16
C SER A 40 5.56 -2.96 8.15
N TYR A 41 6.65 -2.75 8.88
CA TYR A 41 7.42 -1.51 8.77
C TYR A 41 8.03 -1.46 7.37
N GLY A 42 7.74 -0.39 6.63
CA GLY A 42 8.32 -0.10 5.33
C GLY A 42 8.82 1.33 5.26
N TYR A 43 8.98 1.81 4.04
CA TYR A 43 9.55 3.11 3.75
C TYR A 43 8.61 3.92 2.84
N ARG A 44 8.52 5.22 3.10
CA ARG A 44 7.86 6.19 2.21
C ARG A 44 8.83 7.32 1.90
N VAL A 45 8.66 7.94 0.74
CA VAL A 45 9.45 9.10 0.35
C VAL A 45 8.60 10.34 0.54
N GLN A 46 9.03 11.27 1.38
CA GLN A 46 8.45 12.61 1.43
C GLN A 46 8.92 13.39 0.20
N VAL A 47 7.99 14.03 -0.50
CA VAL A 47 8.28 14.78 -1.73
C VAL A 47 8.16 16.28 -1.59
N PHE A 48 7.32 16.73 -0.66
CA PHE A 48 7.07 18.15 -0.43
C PHE A 48 6.53 18.37 0.98
N TYR A 49 6.70 19.58 1.51
CA TYR A 49 6.02 20.06 2.70
C TYR A 49 5.77 21.56 2.59
N GLY A 50 4.71 22.05 3.22
CA GLY A 50 4.35 23.47 3.20
C GLY A 50 3.17 23.79 4.11
N SER A 51 3.01 25.07 4.46
CA SER A 51 1.90 25.55 5.29
C SER A 51 0.63 25.88 4.48
N ASP A 52 0.77 26.30 3.21
CA ASP A 52 -0.39 26.57 2.34
C ASP A 52 -0.96 25.26 1.78
N ARG A 53 -2.19 24.95 2.19
CA ARG A 53 -2.93 23.78 1.73
C ARG A 53 -3.01 23.73 0.20
N ARG A 54 -3.34 24.84 -0.47
CA ARG A 54 -3.56 24.87 -1.92
C ARG A 54 -2.29 24.54 -2.69
N GLU A 55 -1.15 25.05 -2.25
CA GLU A 55 0.15 24.74 -2.85
C GLU A 55 0.46 23.25 -2.72
N VAL A 56 0.24 22.68 -1.54
CA VAL A 56 0.48 21.26 -1.26
C VAL A 56 -0.42 20.37 -2.13
N PHE A 57 -1.70 20.71 -2.29
CA PHE A 57 -2.60 19.98 -3.19
C PHE A 57 -2.17 20.08 -4.66
N ASN A 58 -1.69 21.25 -5.11
CA ASN A 58 -1.16 21.42 -6.46
C ASN A 58 0.08 20.54 -6.69
N GLN A 59 1.00 20.49 -5.73
CA GLN A 59 2.18 19.61 -5.81
C GLN A 59 1.80 18.13 -5.78
N GLN A 60 0.81 17.74 -4.97
CA GLN A 60 0.26 16.39 -4.97
C GLN A 60 -0.33 16.01 -6.34
N ALA A 61 -1.15 16.88 -6.93
CA ALA A 61 -1.75 16.65 -8.24
C ALA A 61 -0.69 16.52 -9.33
N ARG A 62 0.34 17.37 -9.29
CA ARG A 62 1.50 17.29 -10.19
C ARG A 62 2.24 15.96 -10.03
N PHE A 63 2.53 15.55 -8.80
CA PHE A 63 3.19 14.26 -8.54
C PHE A 63 2.36 13.09 -9.05
N LYS A 64 1.06 13.07 -8.76
CA LYS A 64 0.14 12.01 -9.21
C LYS A 64 0.03 11.95 -10.74
N SER A 65 0.15 13.09 -11.43
CA SER A 65 0.13 13.15 -12.90
C SER A 65 1.42 12.59 -13.51
N LEU A 66 2.57 12.86 -12.88
CA LEU A 66 3.87 12.35 -13.34
C LEU A 66 4.06 10.87 -12.98
N TYR A 67 3.58 10.46 -11.81
CA TYR A 67 3.80 9.13 -11.25
C TYR A 67 2.50 8.49 -10.75
N PRO A 68 1.56 8.15 -11.65
CA PRO A 68 0.26 7.58 -11.27
C PRO A 68 0.37 6.20 -10.62
N LYS A 69 1.51 5.51 -10.79
CA LYS A 69 1.80 4.20 -10.21
C LYS A 69 1.98 4.25 -8.68
N PHE A 70 2.38 5.39 -8.11
CA PHE A 70 2.65 5.49 -6.69
C PHE A 70 1.50 6.18 -5.95
N ASN A 71 1.10 5.56 -4.84
CA ASN A 71 0.15 6.17 -3.91
C ASN A 71 0.75 7.43 -3.28
N THR A 72 -0.08 8.45 -3.07
CA THR A 72 0.31 9.69 -2.40
C THR A 72 -0.52 9.87 -1.13
N TYR A 73 0.15 10.27 -0.06
CA TYR A 73 -0.39 10.41 1.28
C TYR A 73 -0.15 11.84 1.77
N LEU A 74 -1.22 12.54 2.14
CA LEU A 74 -1.18 13.86 2.74
C LEU A 74 -1.25 13.72 4.26
N ILE A 75 -0.24 14.22 4.95
CA ILE A 75 -0.15 14.20 6.41
C ILE A 75 -0.19 15.64 6.91
N TYR A 76 -1.16 15.97 7.75
CA TYR A 76 -1.21 17.26 8.43
C TYR A 76 -0.52 17.16 9.79
N LYS A 77 0.51 17.97 10.00
CA LYS A 77 1.17 18.15 11.30
C LYS A 77 1.39 19.63 11.51
N GLU A 78 0.53 20.21 12.33
CA GLU A 78 0.45 21.65 12.54
C GLU A 78 1.83 22.31 12.75
N PRO A 79 2.10 23.43 12.05
CA PRO A 79 1.26 24.16 11.10
C PRO A 79 1.41 23.70 9.63
N ASN A 80 2.11 22.60 9.36
CA ASN A 80 2.52 22.20 8.02
C ASN A 80 1.80 20.94 7.52
N TYR A 81 1.70 20.84 6.20
CA TYR A 81 1.33 19.62 5.49
C TYR A 81 2.57 18.97 4.91
N TYR A 82 2.56 17.64 4.88
CA TYR A 82 3.63 16.80 4.35
C TYR A 82 3.05 15.85 3.31
N ILE A 83 3.68 15.77 2.14
CA ILE A 83 3.31 14.84 1.08
C ILE A 83 4.30 13.69 1.11
N ARG A 84 3.81 12.47 1.34
CA ARG A 84 4.59 11.23 1.27
C ARG A 84 4.06 10.35 0.15
N VAL A 85 4.95 9.60 -0.50
CA VAL A 85 4.61 8.78 -1.67
C VAL A 85 5.21 7.39 -1.55
N GLY A 86 4.50 6.44 -2.16
CA GLY A 86 4.89 5.04 -2.24
C GLY A 86 4.71 4.27 -0.94
N ASP A 87 4.83 2.95 -1.05
CA ASP A 87 4.83 1.98 0.03
C ASP A 87 5.95 0.97 -0.26
N PHE A 88 7.18 1.29 0.15
CA PHE A 88 8.37 0.52 -0.18
C PHE A 88 8.72 -0.48 0.91
N ARG A 89 9.00 -1.73 0.54
CA ARG A 89 9.43 -2.75 1.52
C ARG A 89 10.88 -2.54 1.92
N THR A 90 11.71 -2.10 0.98
CA THR A 90 13.13 -1.88 1.20
C THR A 90 13.52 -0.41 1.07
N ARG A 91 14.58 -0.01 1.78
CA ARG A 91 15.15 1.34 1.63
C ARG A 91 15.72 1.57 0.23
N LEU A 92 16.22 0.53 -0.43
CA LEU A 92 16.82 0.63 -1.77
C LEU A 92 15.78 1.03 -2.82
N GLU A 93 14.56 0.48 -2.76
CA GLU A 93 13.46 0.88 -3.63
C GLU A 93 13.08 2.35 -3.41
N ALA A 94 12.95 2.77 -2.14
CA ALA A 94 12.68 4.16 -1.80
C ALA A 94 13.79 5.12 -2.30
N GLN A 95 15.05 4.69 -2.21
CA GLN A 95 16.19 5.47 -2.70
C GLN A 95 16.19 5.57 -4.23
N SER A 96 15.77 4.51 -4.92
CA SER A 96 15.66 4.49 -6.37
C SER A 96 14.61 5.51 -6.85
N LEU A 97 13.41 5.50 -6.24
CA LEU A 97 12.39 6.51 -6.51
C LEU A 97 12.91 7.92 -6.19
N MET A 98 13.54 8.08 -5.02
CA MET A 98 14.08 9.37 -4.61
C MET A 98 15.05 9.94 -5.65
N ASN A 99 15.93 9.12 -6.23
CA ASN A 99 16.86 9.56 -7.27
C ASN A 99 16.14 9.92 -8.57
N GLU A 100 15.09 9.20 -8.93
CA GLU A 100 14.26 9.46 -10.11
C GLU A 100 13.50 10.79 -10.03
N ILE A 101 12.95 11.10 -8.85
CA ILE A 101 12.11 12.30 -8.66
C ILE A 101 12.89 13.53 -8.16
N ARG A 102 14.16 13.35 -7.75
CA ARG A 102 15.10 14.42 -7.36
C ARG A 102 15.17 15.62 -8.31
N PRO A 103 15.23 15.47 -9.64
CA PRO A 103 15.25 16.63 -10.53
C PRO A 103 13.95 17.44 -10.50
N ALA A 104 12.81 16.82 -10.19
CA ALA A 104 11.50 17.49 -10.13
C ALA A 104 11.17 18.03 -8.73
N PHE A 105 11.68 17.40 -7.68
CA PHE A 105 11.40 17.69 -6.28
C PHE A 105 12.71 17.71 -5.48
N PRO A 106 13.19 18.88 -5.02
CA PRO A 106 14.44 18.96 -4.26
C PRO A 106 14.27 18.52 -2.79
N THR A 107 13.06 18.58 -2.25
CA THR A 107 12.76 18.29 -0.84
C THR A 107 12.40 16.83 -0.60
N LEU A 108 13.40 15.95 -0.68
CA LEU A 108 13.20 14.50 -0.58
C LEU A 108 13.79 13.88 0.69
N PHE A 109 12.96 13.13 1.42
CA PHE A 109 13.37 12.39 2.60
C PHE A 109 12.71 11.01 2.68
N ILE A 110 13.47 9.99 3.04
CA ILE A 110 12.94 8.64 3.25
C ILE A 110 12.57 8.47 4.73
N PHE A 111 11.32 8.10 4.99
CA PHE A 111 10.80 7.81 6.33
C PHE A 111 10.49 6.33 6.47
N ARG A 112 10.86 5.74 7.61
CA ARG A 112 10.42 4.39 7.96
C ARG A 112 9.12 4.46 8.76
N GLU A 113 8.04 3.91 8.23
CA GLU A 113 6.71 3.93 8.83
C GLU A 113 5.94 2.64 8.57
N LYS A 114 4.81 2.44 9.25
CA LYS A 114 3.91 1.33 8.92
C LYS A 114 3.28 1.64 7.57
N ILE A 115 3.61 0.83 6.57
CA ILE A 115 3.08 1.00 5.21
C ILE A 115 1.88 0.08 5.00
N ASN A 116 1.07 0.42 4.01
CA ASN A 116 0.10 -0.53 3.50
C ASN A 116 0.86 -1.59 2.69
N ALA A 117 0.55 -2.87 2.90
CA ALA A 117 1.11 -3.90 2.04
C ALA A 117 0.69 -3.58 0.60
N PRO A 118 1.65 -3.50 -0.36
CA PRO A 118 1.29 -3.29 -1.75
C PRO A 118 0.34 -4.42 -2.16
N GLN A 119 -0.76 -4.06 -2.83
CA GLN A 119 -1.68 -5.05 -3.36
C GLN A 119 -0.89 -5.90 -4.37
N LEU A 120 -0.73 -7.17 -4.05
CA LEU A 120 -0.23 -8.13 -5.02
C LEU A 120 -1.36 -8.29 -6.03
N ASP A 121 -1.19 -7.77 -7.24
CA ASP A 121 -2.03 -8.11 -8.37
C ASP A 121 -1.95 -9.63 -8.52
N THR A 122 -2.89 -10.33 -7.91
CA THR A 122 -3.09 -11.75 -8.13
C THR A 122 -3.91 -11.84 -9.40
N THR A 123 -3.33 -11.39 -10.52
CA THR A 123 -3.79 -11.83 -11.82
C THR A 123 -3.42 -13.31 -11.86
N ILE A 124 -4.34 -14.15 -11.40
CA ILE A 124 -4.36 -15.55 -11.77
C ILE A 124 -4.41 -15.49 -13.30
N ASN A 125 -3.27 -15.74 -13.95
CA ASN A 125 -3.27 -16.05 -15.37
C ASN A 125 -4.12 -17.31 -15.49
N ASP A 126 -5.36 -17.14 -15.93
CA ASP A 126 -6.24 -18.20 -16.39
C ASP A 126 -5.70 -18.70 -17.75
N ASP A 127 -4.44 -19.14 -17.77
CA ASP A 127 -3.75 -19.77 -18.89
C ASP A 127 -3.67 -21.28 -18.65
N GLN A 128 -4.81 -21.89 -18.33
CA GLN A 128 -4.95 -23.35 -18.31
C GLN A 128 -6.34 -23.76 -18.82
N LYS A 129 -6.43 -23.87 -20.15
CA LYS A 129 -7.07 -24.94 -20.94
C LYS A 129 -8.20 -24.54 -21.87
#